data_AF-A0A7R8H583-F1
#
_entry.id   AF-A0A7R8H583-F1
#
_cell.length_a   1.000
_cell.length_b   1.000
_cell.length_c   1.000
_cell.angle_alpha   90.00
_cell.angle_beta   90.00
_cell.angle_gamma   90.00
#
_symmetry.space_group_name_H-M   'P 1'
#
loop_
_entity.id
_entity.type
_entity.pdbx_description
1 polymer ?
#
loop_
_entity_poly.entity_id
_entity_poly.type
_entity_poly.pdbx_seq_one_letter_code
_entity_poly.pdbx_strand_id
1 'polypeptide(L)'
;MSSGDPETFLKAKKIGPQRINSGLKNMFLSQLETIRASSIRIKDRNQKLLDLQKENEDLLRQRLCSMENRRKGSKEPCLNSFLDLENPTSKQTTSSPVAKTTSPPPTAYLRTNEPYYTSQNCQLPDWRVIPESVSKGPSSKERIENLEDNTILKRHYKFEVDEIKRKKWDLQRLRALRQTERLKARNVAKEDVIHSVEPNVDSLTHICVADYLPISVFGAPLPLLPKNAIFP
;
A
#
# COMPACT_ATOMS: atom_id res chain seq x y z
N MET A 1 -50.18 21.86 77.66
CA MET A 1 -50.49 20.80 76.69
C MET A 1 -49.78 21.18 75.40
N SER A 2 -48.61 20.58 75.16
CA SER A 2 -48.37 19.55 74.12
C SER A 2 -48.13 20.21 72.73
N SER A 3 -46.86 20.32 72.29
CA SER A 3 -46.15 19.40 71.34
C SER A 3 -46.54 19.62 69.88
N GLY A 4 -45.66 19.76 68.88
CA GLY A 4 -44.21 19.64 68.80
C GLY A 4 -43.71 20.03 67.39
N ASP A 5 -42.42 20.36 67.36
CA ASP A 5 -41.38 20.30 66.32
C ASP A 5 -41.55 20.88 64.90
N PRO A 6 -40.68 21.83 64.51
CA PRO A 6 -40.37 22.17 63.14
C PRO A 6 -38.96 21.67 62.78
N GLU A 7 -38.79 20.41 62.38
CA GLU A 7 -37.54 19.97 61.74
C GLU A 7 -37.79 18.98 60.61
N THR A 8 -38.16 19.50 59.44
CA THR A 8 -37.90 18.80 58.18
C THR A 8 -36.58 19.32 57.62
N PHE A 9 -35.49 18.80 58.20
CA PHE A 9 -34.14 18.97 57.69
C PHE A 9 -34.07 18.50 56.23
N LEU A 10 -33.80 19.44 55.33
CA LEU A 10 -33.34 19.17 53.97
C LEU A 10 -32.06 18.35 54.06
N LYS A 11 -32.19 17.02 54.00
CA LYS A 11 -31.07 16.09 53.92
C LYS A 11 -30.52 16.15 52.49
N ALA A 12 -29.82 17.24 52.18
CA ALA A 12 -29.00 17.35 50.99
C ALA A 12 -28.01 16.18 51.02
N LYS A 13 -28.25 15.19 50.16
CA LYS A 13 -27.40 14.02 49.99
C LYS A 13 -26.06 14.50 49.45
N LYS A 14 -25.12 14.82 50.35
CA LYS A 14 -23.71 15.05 50.01
C LYS A 14 -23.22 13.82 49.25
N ILE A 15 -23.20 13.91 47.93
CA ILE A 15 -22.52 12.93 47.08
C ILE A 15 -21.04 13.13 47.37
N GLY A 16 -20.51 12.30 48.27
CA GLY A 16 -19.11 12.39 48.66
C GLY A 16 -18.17 12.26 47.45
N PRO A 17 -16.97 12.87 47.50
CA PRO A 17 -15.99 12.87 46.41
C PRO A 17 -15.62 11.45 45.92
N GLN A 18 -15.86 10.44 46.75
CA GLN A 18 -15.70 9.02 46.42
C GLN A 18 -16.54 8.56 45.22
N ARG A 19 -17.75 9.12 45.00
CA ARG A 19 -18.66 8.69 43.93
C ARG A 19 -18.31 9.26 42.55
N ILE A 20 -17.68 10.43 42.51
CA ILE A 20 -17.18 11.03 41.27
C ILE A 20 -15.88 10.33 40.85
N ASN A 21 -15.01 10.03 41.81
CA ASN A 21 -13.79 9.27 41.59
C ASN A 21 -14.05 7.85 41.07
N SER A 22 -15.13 7.19 41.50
CA SER A 22 -15.49 5.87 40.96
C SER A 22 -16.00 5.94 39.52
N GLY A 23 -16.76 6.98 39.16
CA GLY A 23 -17.22 7.20 37.77
C GLY A 23 -16.06 7.42 36.79
N LEU A 24 -15.08 8.26 37.19
CA LEU A 24 -13.86 8.47 36.40
C LEU A 24 -13.03 7.19 36.28
N LYS A 25 -12.84 6.45 37.37
CA LYS A 25 -12.13 5.15 37.35
C LYS A 25 -12.78 4.17 36.38
N ASN A 26 -14.11 4.06 36.39
CA ASN A 26 -14.84 3.18 35.47
C ASN A 26 -14.70 3.61 34.01
N MET A 27 -14.72 4.93 33.74
CA MET A 27 -14.48 5.48 32.40
C MET A 27 -13.06 5.16 31.90
N PHE A 28 -12.04 5.35 32.75
CA PHE A 28 -10.66 5.01 32.42
C PHE A 28 -10.47 3.51 32.17
N LEU A 29 -11.07 2.65 32.99
CA LEU A 29 -11.02 1.20 32.78
C LEU A 29 -11.67 0.80 31.44
N SER A 30 -12.82 1.39 31.10
CA SER A 30 -13.49 1.16 29.82
C SER A 30 -12.66 1.65 28.62
N GLN A 31 -12.00 2.81 28.74
CA GLN A 31 -11.06 3.28 27.72
C GLN A 31 -9.87 2.34 27.55
N LEU A 32 -9.26 1.88 28.65
CA LEU A 32 -8.15 0.93 28.60
C LEU A 32 -8.56 -0.40 27.97
N GLU A 33 -9.77 -0.87 28.25
CA GLU A 33 -10.32 -2.08 27.63
C GLU A 33 -10.55 -1.89 26.12
N THR A 34 -11.05 -0.73 25.72
CA THR A 34 -11.21 -0.36 24.30
C THR A 34 -9.86 -0.30 23.59
N ILE A 35 -8.84 0.30 24.22
CA ILE A 35 -7.47 0.37 23.71
C ILE A 35 -6.90 -1.05 23.57
N ARG A 36 -7.04 -1.88 24.60
CA ARG A 36 -6.58 -3.29 24.58
C ARG A 36 -7.25 -4.07 23.43
N ALA A 37 -8.57 -3.99 23.30
CA ALA A 37 -9.31 -4.63 22.22
C ALA A 37 -8.89 -4.11 20.84
N SER A 38 -8.64 -2.81 20.71
CA SER A 38 -8.14 -2.22 19.47
C SER A 38 -6.74 -2.73 19.11
N SER A 39 -5.86 -2.85 20.11
CA SER A 39 -4.48 -3.35 19.94
C SER A 39 -4.47 -4.80 19.48
N ILE A 40 -5.30 -5.65 20.09
CA ILE A 40 -5.48 -7.05 19.67
C ILE A 40 -5.94 -7.12 18.20
N ARG A 41 -6.98 -6.35 17.82
CA ARG A 41 -7.45 -6.32 16.43
C ARG A 41 -6.39 -5.83 15.44
N ILE A 42 -5.59 -4.85 15.82
CA ILE A 42 -4.49 -4.36 14.99
C ILE A 42 -3.44 -5.45 14.83
N LYS A 43 -3.08 -6.14 15.92
CA LYS A 43 -2.13 -7.24 15.89
C LYS A 43 -2.59 -8.37 14.97
N ASP A 44 -3.86 -8.78 15.06
CA ASP A 44 -4.42 -9.83 14.21
C ASP A 44 -4.44 -9.44 12.73
N ARG A 45 -4.78 -8.17 12.41
CA ARG A 45 -4.73 -7.66 11.04
C ARG A 45 -3.31 -7.63 10.50
N ASN A 46 -2.34 -7.22 11.30
CA ASN A 46 -0.93 -7.21 10.92
C ASN A 46 -0.42 -8.63 10.69
N GLN A 47 -0.81 -9.59 11.53
CA GLN A 47 -0.47 -11.00 11.32
C GLN A 47 -1.03 -11.51 9.98
N LYS A 48 -2.31 -11.24 9.71
CA LYS A 48 -2.93 -11.61 8.43
C LYS A 48 -2.24 -10.98 7.22
N LEU A 49 -1.76 -9.74 7.36
CA LEU A 49 -0.98 -9.08 6.30
C LEU A 49 0.35 -9.77 6.05
N LEU A 50 1.06 -10.18 7.12
CA LEU A 50 2.31 -10.94 7.00
C LEU A 50 2.07 -12.30 6.32
N ASP A 51 1.02 -13.00 6.70
CA ASP A 51 0.67 -14.30 6.12
C ASP A 51 0.37 -14.16 4.61
N LEU A 52 -0.41 -13.14 4.22
CA LEU A 52 -0.70 -12.85 2.81
C LEU A 52 0.53 -12.39 2.03
N GLN A 53 1.46 -11.66 2.65
CA GLN A 53 2.73 -11.29 2.01
C GLN A 53 3.57 -12.53 1.72
N LYS A 54 3.66 -13.44 2.69
CA LYS A 54 4.37 -14.70 2.54
C LYS A 54 3.74 -15.57 1.44
N GLU A 55 2.42 -15.73 1.45
CA GLU A 55 1.70 -16.49 0.41
C GLU A 55 1.92 -15.89 -0.99
N ASN A 56 1.86 -14.56 -1.14
CA ASN A 56 2.15 -13.90 -2.41
C ASN A 56 3.60 -14.11 -2.86
N GLU A 57 4.57 -14.07 -1.94
CA GLU A 57 5.96 -14.34 -2.24
C GLU A 57 6.15 -15.80 -2.70
N ASP A 58 5.51 -16.75 -2.02
CA ASP A 58 5.55 -18.17 -2.35
C ASP A 58 4.92 -18.44 -3.73
N LEU A 59 3.77 -17.81 -4.04
CA LEU A 59 3.13 -17.90 -5.36
C LEU A 59 4.02 -17.29 -6.45
N LEU A 60 4.69 -16.17 -6.17
CA LEU A 60 5.62 -15.55 -7.11
C LEU A 60 6.82 -16.46 -7.35
N ARG A 61 7.39 -17.05 -6.30
CA ARG A 61 8.48 -18.04 -6.37
C ARG A 61 8.05 -19.26 -7.18
N GLN A 62 6.85 -19.78 -6.94
CA GLN A 62 6.30 -20.92 -7.69
C GLN A 62 6.12 -20.57 -9.17
N ARG A 63 5.61 -19.38 -9.49
CA ARG A 63 5.45 -18.90 -10.86
C ARG A 63 6.80 -18.72 -11.55
N LEU A 64 7.78 -18.13 -10.88
CA LEU A 64 9.14 -18.00 -11.40
C LEU A 64 9.78 -19.36 -11.66
N CYS A 65 9.68 -20.30 -10.71
CA CYS A 65 10.17 -21.67 -10.88
C CYS A 65 9.50 -22.36 -12.08
N SER A 66 8.19 -22.20 -12.23
CA SER A 66 7.44 -22.74 -13.37
C SER A 66 7.90 -22.14 -14.70
N MET A 67 8.20 -20.84 -14.74
CA MET A 67 8.74 -20.16 -15.92
C MET A 67 10.19 -20.56 -16.19
N GLU A 68 11.01 -20.74 -15.16
CA GLU A 68 12.40 -21.14 -15.28
C GLU A 68 12.54 -22.59 -15.75
N ASN A 69 11.66 -23.49 -15.31
CA ASN A 69 11.60 -24.86 -15.84
C ASN A 69 11.24 -24.88 -17.33
N ARG A 70 10.42 -23.93 -17.81
CA ARG A 70 10.18 -23.75 -19.26
C ARG A 70 11.43 -23.24 -19.98
N ARG A 71 12.22 -22.34 -19.36
CA ARG A 71 13.47 -21.82 -19.93
C ARG A 71 14.61 -22.86 -19.92
N LYS A 72 14.71 -23.72 -18.89
CA LYS A 72 15.73 -24.80 -18.83
C LYS A 72 15.48 -25.92 -19.84
N GLY A 73 14.25 -26.06 -20.34
CA GLY A 73 13.94 -26.90 -21.50
C GLY A 73 14.44 -26.34 -22.84
N SER A 74 14.88 -25.07 -22.89
CA SER A 74 15.49 -24.43 -24.06
C SER A 74 16.91 -23.96 -23.73
N LYS A 75 17.93 -24.72 -24.14
CA LYS A 75 19.31 -24.23 -24.11
C LYS A 75 19.51 -23.17 -25.21
N GLU A 76 19.25 -21.90 -24.93
CA GLU A 76 19.66 -20.75 -25.77
C GLU A 76 19.99 -19.56 -24.86
N PRO A 77 21.13 -18.86 -25.05
CA PRO A 77 21.57 -17.78 -24.17
C PRO A 77 20.92 -16.45 -24.59
N CYS A 78 20.11 -15.85 -23.72
CA CYS A 78 19.65 -14.47 -23.93
C CYS A 78 20.75 -13.50 -23.48
N LEU A 79 21.37 -12.82 -24.44
CA LEU A 79 22.32 -11.73 -24.22
C LEU A 79 21.65 -10.51 -23.57
N ASN A 80 22.34 -9.96 -22.57
CA ASN A 80 22.09 -8.63 -22.01
C ASN A 80 22.46 -7.55 -23.03
N SER A 81 21.61 -6.52 -23.14
CA SER A 81 21.88 -5.10 -23.46
C SER A 81 20.56 -4.53 -24.01
N PHE A 82 20.09 -3.37 -23.59
CA PHE A 82 20.70 -2.09 -23.90
C PHE A 82 20.03 -1.01 -23.04
N LEU A 83 20.88 -0.15 -22.51
CA LEU A 83 20.66 0.85 -21.47
C LEU A 83 19.90 2.09 -21.94
N ASP A 84 19.35 2.80 -20.94
CA ASP A 84 19.24 4.26 -20.80
C ASP A 84 18.63 5.09 -21.95
N LEU A 85 17.50 5.74 -21.65
CA LEU A 85 17.32 7.12 -22.10
C LEU A 85 16.52 7.95 -21.10
N GLU A 86 17.15 9.05 -20.70
CA GLU A 86 16.76 10.01 -19.70
C GLU A 86 15.49 10.81 -20.04
N ASN A 87 14.95 11.39 -18.99
CA ASN A 87 13.90 12.42 -18.95
C ASN A 87 14.49 13.80 -19.37
N PRO A 88 13.70 14.69 -20.00
CA PRO A 88 13.51 15.97 -19.32
C PRO A 88 12.08 16.57 -19.44
N THR A 89 11.54 16.86 -18.26
CA THR A 89 10.87 18.10 -17.79
C THR A 89 10.27 19.12 -18.80
N SER A 90 8.93 19.26 -18.72
CA SER A 90 8.09 20.49 -18.63
C SER A 90 8.09 21.56 -19.73
N LYS A 91 6.91 21.87 -20.31
CA LYS A 91 6.08 23.07 -20.03
C LYS A 91 4.85 23.18 -20.96
N GLN A 92 3.93 24.03 -20.52
CA GLN A 92 2.54 24.25 -20.95
C GLN A 92 2.37 24.89 -22.35
N THR A 93 1.11 24.88 -22.82
CA THR A 93 0.40 26.00 -23.48
C THR A 93 -0.13 25.70 -24.89
N THR A 94 -1.47 25.72 -24.93
CA THR A 94 -2.44 26.07 -25.98
C THR A 94 -1.99 26.30 -27.43
N SER A 95 -2.97 25.99 -28.29
CA SER A 95 -3.19 26.42 -29.67
C SER A 95 -2.69 25.46 -30.74
N SER A 96 -3.66 24.87 -31.44
CA SER A 96 -3.50 24.29 -32.76
C SER A 96 -2.82 25.30 -33.70
N PRO A 97 -1.89 24.81 -34.52
CA PRO A 97 -1.77 25.25 -35.89
C PRO A 97 -2.06 24.07 -36.82
N VAL A 98 -2.91 24.33 -37.80
CA VAL A 98 -3.17 23.48 -38.96
C VAL A 98 -1.85 23.26 -39.70
N ALA A 99 -1.23 22.09 -39.50
CA ALA A 99 -0.19 21.60 -40.38
C ALA A 99 -0.86 20.78 -41.48
N LYS A 100 -0.80 21.27 -42.71
CA LYS A 100 -1.03 20.46 -43.91
C LYS A 100 0.08 19.42 -43.99
N THR A 101 -0.13 18.27 -43.36
CA THR A 101 0.64 17.07 -43.64
C THR A 101 0.10 16.49 -44.95
N THR A 102 0.81 16.75 -46.04
CA THR A 102 0.84 15.83 -47.19
C THR A 102 1.59 14.57 -46.73
N SER A 103 1.00 13.83 -45.81
CA SER A 103 1.34 12.43 -45.58
C SER A 103 0.39 11.63 -46.46
N PRO A 104 0.85 10.69 -47.29
CA PRO A 104 -0.07 9.74 -47.90
C PRO A 104 -0.90 9.09 -46.79
N PRO A 105 -2.18 8.76 -47.03
CA PRO A 105 -2.97 8.02 -46.07
C PRO A 105 -2.15 6.80 -45.64
N PRO A 106 -2.23 6.36 -44.36
CA PRO A 106 -1.57 5.14 -43.92
C PRO A 106 -2.07 4.05 -44.85
N THR A 107 -1.25 3.74 -45.84
CA THR A 107 -1.59 2.81 -46.90
C THR A 107 -1.63 1.52 -46.14
N ALA A 108 -2.84 0.97 -45.96
CA ALA A 108 -3.01 -0.37 -45.45
C ALA A 108 -2.02 -1.21 -46.23
N TYR A 109 -0.95 -1.64 -45.55
CA TYR A 109 0.22 -2.22 -46.19
C TYR A 109 -0.27 -3.43 -46.97
N LEU A 110 -0.48 -3.26 -48.28
CA LEU A 110 -0.58 -4.37 -49.19
C LEU A 110 0.76 -5.07 -49.02
N ARG A 111 0.67 -6.28 -48.49
CA ARG A 111 1.79 -7.16 -48.13
C ARG A 111 2.75 -7.27 -49.31
N THR A 112 3.74 -6.37 -49.36
CA THR A 112 4.95 -6.59 -50.17
C THR A 112 5.71 -7.69 -49.46
N ASN A 113 6.04 -8.74 -50.20
CA ASN A 113 6.68 -9.97 -49.72
C ASN A 113 8.12 -9.73 -49.22
N GLU A 114 8.28 -8.93 -48.16
CA GLU A 114 9.55 -8.75 -47.45
C GLU A 114 9.61 -9.76 -46.28
N PRO A 115 10.64 -10.64 -46.24
CA PRO A 115 10.77 -11.65 -45.19
C PRO A 115 11.30 -10.99 -43.92
N TYR A 116 10.41 -10.33 -43.16
CA TYR A 116 10.77 -9.80 -41.85
C TYR A 116 10.92 -10.95 -40.85
N TYR A 117 12.14 -11.09 -40.30
CA TYR A 117 12.54 -11.89 -39.13
C TYR A 117 11.52 -12.88 -38.56
N THR A 118 11.40 -14.05 -39.18
CA THR A 118 10.90 -15.24 -38.46
C THR A 118 12.01 -15.72 -37.53
N SER A 119 12.02 -15.28 -36.27
CA SER A 119 12.67 -16.05 -35.22
C SER A 119 12.13 -17.48 -35.30
N GLN A 120 13.01 -18.46 -35.51
CA GLN A 120 12.66 -19.84 -35.91
C GLN A 120 11.70 -20.61 -34.98
N ASN A 121 11.26 -20.02 -33.87
CA ASN A 121 10.35 -20.61 -32.88
C ASN A 121 9.06 -19.81 -32.61
N CYS A 122 8.77 -18.74 -33.37
CA CYS A 122 7.56 -17.94 -33.18
C CYS A 122 6.51 -18.31 -34.24
N GLN A 123 5.53 -19.14 -33.88
CA GLN A 123 4.31 -19.32 -34.67
C GLN A 123 3.49 -18.04 -34.57
N LEU A 124 3.50 -17.22 -35.62
CA LEU A 124 2.63 -16.07 -35.72
C LEU A 124 1.23 -16.55 -36.12
N PRO A 125 0.16 -16.06 -35.47
CA PRO A 125 -1.19 -16.32 -35.95
C PRO A 125 -1.33 -15.69 -37.35
N ASP A 126 -1.70 -16.52 -38.33
CA ASP A 126 -1.97 -16.05 -39.68
C ASP A 126 -3.44 -15.65 -39.83
N TRP A 127 -3.70 -14.65 -40.66
CA TRP A 127 -5.07 -14.24 -41.01
C TRP A 127 -5.30 -14.51 -42.50
N ARG A 128 -6.46 -15.04 -42.83
CA ARG A 128 -6.84 -15.36 -44.21
C ARG A 128 -8.03 -14.53 -44.65
N VAL A 129 -8.06 -14.18 -45.93
CA VAL A 129 -9.24 -13.55 -46.54
C VAL A 129 -10.30 -14.63 -46.75
N ILE A 130 -11.41 -14.51 -46.03
CA ILE A 130 -12.58 -15.37 -46.21
C ILE A 130 -13.63 -14.56 -46.99
N PRO A 131 -14.02 -14.97 -48.20
CA PRO A 131 -15.06 -14.27 -48.94
C PRO A 131 -16.39 -14.34 -48.18
N GLU A 132 -17.13 -13.22 -48.16
CA GLU A 132 -18.34 -13.03 -47.37
C GLU A 132 -19.45 -14.06 -47.70
N SER A 133 -19.43 -14.61 -48.92
CA SER A 133 -20.31 -15.70 -49.37
C SER A 133 -20.12 -17.01 -48.61
N VAL A 134 -18.91 -17.29 -48.11
CA VAL A 134 -18.57 -18.49 -47.33
C VAL A 134 -18.81 -18.28 -45.83
N SER A 135 -18.82 -17.02 -45.38
CA SER A 135 -19.01 -16.66 -43.96
C SER A 135 -20.47 -16.68 -43.51
N LYS A 136 -21.43 -16.93 -44.41
CA LYS A 136 -22.83 -17.14 -44.04
C LYS A 136 -22.99 -18.57 -43.51
N GLY A 137 -22.73 -18.75 -42.22
CA GLY A 137 -23.14 -19.96 -41.48
C GLY A 137 -24.66 -20.19 -41.59
N PRO A 138 -25.18 -21.36 -41.15
CA PRO A 138 -26.62 -21.63 -41.23
C PRO A 138 -27.37 -20.47 -40.60
N SER A 139 -28.27 -19.86 -41.38
CA SER A 139 -29.13 -18.75 -40.99
C SER A 139 -30.15 -19.21 -39.94
N SER A 140 -29.68 -19.66 -38.77
CA SER A 140 -30.52 -19.77 -37.60
C SER A 140 -30.65 -18.37 -37.02
N LYS A 141 -31.89 -17.89 -36.91
CA LYS A 141 -32.25 -16.64 -36.21
C LYS A 141 -31.91 -16.68 -34.71
N GLU A 142 -31.19 -17.70 -34.27
CA GLU A 142 -30.83 -18.04 -32.90
C GLU A 142 -29.46 -17.46 -32.48
N ARG A 143 -28.71 -16.85 -33.41
CA ARG A 143 -27.38 -16.29 -33.15
C ARG A 143 -27.20 -14.84 -33.60
N ILE A 144 -28.22 -14.01 -33.42
CA ILE A 144 -28.05 -12.55 -33.54
C ILE A 144 -27.75 -12.04 -32.13
N GLU A 145 -26.47 -11.82 -31.83
CA GLU A 145 -26.11 -11.15 -30.58
C GLU A 145 -26.74 -9.75 -30.57
N ASN A 146 -27.30 -9.34 -29.42
CA ASN A 146 -27.75 -7.97 -29.27
C ASN A 146 -26.51 -7.04 -29.24
N LEU A 147 -26.45 -6.13 -30.21
CA LEU A 147 -25.41 -5.13 -30.42
C LEU A 147 -25.81 -3.72 -29.95
N GLU A 148 -26.96 -3.58 -29.28
CA GLU A 148 -27.36 -2.30 -28.67
C GLU A 148 -26.32 -1.84 -27.65
N ASP A 149 -26.07 -0.52 -27.62
CA ASP A 149 -25.11 0.10 -26.69
C ASP A 149 -25.37 -0.29 -25.24
N ASN A 150 -26.63 -0.35 -24.81
CA ASN A 150 -27.01 -0.76 -23.46
C ASN A 150 -26.51 -2.17 -23.10
N THR A 151 -26.49 -3.08 -24.07
CA THR A 151 -26.00 -4.44 -23.87
C THR A 151 -24.47 -4.45 -23.75
N ILE A 152 -23.76 -3.69 -24.59
CA ILE A 152 -22.31 -3.56 -24.52
C ILE A 152 -21.88 -2.88 -23.21
N LEU A 153 -22.53 -1.76 -22.85
CA LEU A 153 -22.27 -1.05 -21.60
C LEU A 153 -22.45 -1.97 -20.38
N LYS A 154 -23.52 -2.77 -20.35
CA LYS A 154 -23.74 -3.75 -19.27
C LYS A 154 -22.63 -4.82 -19.21
N ARG A 155 -22.19 -5.34 -20.36
CA ARG A 155 -21.07 -6.32 -20.42
C ARG A 155 -19.76 -5.72 -19.89
N HIS A 156 -19.51 -4.44 -20.16
CA HIS A 156 -18.26 -3.77 -19.83
C HIS A 156 -18.23 -3.10 -18.44
N TYR A 157 -19.38 -2.80 -17.85
CA TYR A 157 -19.50 -2.05 -16.60
C TYR A 157 -18.60 -2.56 -15.47
N LYS A 158 -18.58 -3.89 -15.25
CA LYS A 158 -17.73 -4.48 -14.20
C LYS A 158 -16.24 -4.22 -14.44
N PHE A 159 -15.78 -4.39 -15.68
CA PHE A 159 -14.37 -4.21 -16.02
C PHE A 159 -13.94 -2.75 -15.91
N GLU A 160 -14.81 -1.83 -16.34
CA GLU A 160 -14.59 -0.39 -16.20
C GLU A 160 -14.47 0.01 -14.72
N VAL A 161 -15.40 -0.43 -13.88
CA VAL A 161 -15.38 -0.18 -12.43
C VAL A 161 -14.12 -0.75 -11.79
N ASP A 162 -13.72 -1.97 -12.16
CA ASP A 162 -12.51 -2.60 -11.62
C ASP A 162 -11.25 -1.84 -12.05
N GLU A 163 -11.18 -1.34 -13.29
CA GLU A 163 -10.07 -0.53 -13.80
C GLU A 163 -9.99 0.82 -13.08
N ILE A 164 -11.13 1.48 -12.85
CA ILE A 164 -11.19 2.73 -12.07
C ILE A 164 -10.69 2.51 -10.64
N LYS A 165 -11.10 1.41 -9.99
CA LYS A 165 -10.64 1.06 -8.64
C LYS A 165 -9.13 0.83 -8.60
N ARG A 166 -8.58 0.09 -9.57
CA ARG A 166 -7.12 -0.13 -9.69
C ARG A 166 -6.38 1.19 -9.83
N LYS A 167 -6.82 2.07 -10.73
CA LYS A 167 -6.22 3.40 -10.92
C LYS A 167 -6.22 4.23 -9.64
N LYS A 168 -7.33 4.22 -8.89
CA LYS A 168 -7.41 4.92 -7.59
C LYS A 168 -6.43 4.33 -6.57
N TRP A 169 -6.35 3.00 -6.50
CA TRP A 169 -5.44 2.28 -5.62
C TRP A 169 -3.98 2.60 -5.94
N ASP A 170 -3.61 2.56 -7.21
CA ASP A 170 -2.26 2.86 -7.68
C ASP A 170 -1.87 4.31 -7.40
N LEU A 171 -2.80 5.25 -7.60
CA LEU A 171 -2.59 6.66 -7.27
C LEU A 171 -2.37 6.86 -5.77
N GLN A 172 -3.15 6.19 -4.93
CA GLN A 172 -3.00 6.24 -3.48
C GLN A 172 -1.65 5.65 -3.05
N ARG A 173 -1.27 4.51 -3.61
CA ARG A 173 0.02 3.86 -3.38
C ARG A 173 1.18 4.77 -3.79
N LEU A 174 1.10 5.41 -4.96
CA LEU A 174 2.12 6.34 -5.44
C LEU A 174 2.28 7.56 -4.51
N ARG A 175 1.17 8.10 -3.98
CA ARG A 175 1.21 9.18 -2.99
C ARG A 175 1.90 8.75 -1.69
N ALA A 176 1.57 7.56 -1.18
CA ALA A 176 2.17 7.01 0.02
C ALA A 176 3.68 6.74 -0.15
N LEU A 177 4.08 6.20 -1.32
CA LEU A 177 5.48 5.99 -1.67
C LEU A 177 6.24 7.33 -1.67
N ARG A 178 5.72 8.36 -2.37
CA ARG A 178 6.34 9.69 -2.40
C ARG A 178 6.46 10.33 -1.01
N GLN A 179 5.45 10.17 -0.16
CA GLN A 179 5.51 10.66 1.22
C GLN A 179 6.61 9.95 2.01
N THR A 180 6.71 8.62 1.85
CA THR A 180 7.75 7.81 2.50
C THR A 180 9.15 8.21 2.03
N GLU A 181 9.34 8.36 0.73
CA GLU A 181 10.60 8.82 0.12
C GLU A 181 10.99 10.22 0.62
N ARG A 182 10.04 11.15 0.67
CA ARG A 182 10.27 12.51 1.20
C ARG A 182 10.70 12.49 2.67
N LEU A 183 10.08 11.63 3.49
CA LEU A 183 10.45 11.47 4.89
C LEU A 183 11.85 10.85 5.03
N LYS A 184 12.16 9.83 4.23
CA LYS A 184 13.50 9.22 4.18
C LYS A 184 14.56 10.25 3.78
N ALA A 185 14.34 11.02 2.72
CA ALA A 185 15.27 12.06 2.29
C ALA A 185 15.51 13.12 3.37
N ARG A 186 14.47 13.53 4.11
CA ARG A 186 14.62 14.45 5.25
C ARG A 186 15.41 13.83 6.40
N ASN A 187 15.23 12.54 6.67
CA ASN A 187 15.95 11.85 7.73
C ASN A 187 17.40 11.61 7.35
N VAL A 188 17.70 11.19 6.12
CA VAL A 188 19.07 11.06 5.59
C VAL A 188 19.79 12.40 5.65
N ALA A 189 19.16 13.50 5.23
CA ALA A 189 19.71 14.85 5.36
C ALA A 189 19.86 15.32 6.82
N LYS A 190 19.30 14.58 7.79
CA LYS A 190 19.43 14.82 9.22
C LYS A 190 20.27 13.76 9.92
N GLU A 191 20.73 12.70 9.27
CA GLU A 191 21.62 11.71 9.90
C GLU A 191 22.98 12.33 10.25
N ASP A 192 23.35 13.45 9.63
CA ASP A 192 24.47 14.28 10.08
C ASP A 192 24.20 15.01 11.42
N VAL A 193 22.96 15.03 11.92
CA VAL A 193 22.53 15.77 13.13
C VAL A 193 21.82 14.87 14.16
N ILE A 194 21.50 13.62 13.83
CA ILE A 194 21.05 12.64 14.83
C ILE A 194 22.32 12.01 15.43
N HIS A 195 22.85 12.64 16.47
CA HIS A 195 23.79 11.95 17.35
C HIS A 195 23.07 10.72 17.91
N SER A 196 23.54 9.53 17.56
CA SER A 196 23.16 8.32 18.28
C SER A 196 23.33 8.60 19.78
N VAL A 197 22.30 8.31 20.57
CA VAL A 197 22.40 8.39 22.04
C VAL A 197 23.21 7.21 22.58
N GLU A 198 23.66 6.32 21.70
CA GLU A 198 24.58 5.26 22.06
C GLU A 198 25.99 5.83 22.27
N PRO A 199 26.64 5.51 23.40
CA PRO A 199 28.00 5.95 23.65
C PRO A 199 28.93 5.39 22.56
N ASN A 200 29.80 6.22 22.01
CA ASN A 200 30.83 5.76 21.08
C ASN A 200 31.82 4.86 21.85
N VAL A 201 32.07 3.67 21.33
CA VAL A 201 32.99 2.69 21.93
C VAL A 201 34.40 3.27 22.08
N ASP A 202 34.83 4.09 21.14
CA ASP A 202 36.14 4.74 21.16
C ASP A 202 36.26 5.86 22.22
N SER A 203 35.13 6.32 22.75
CA SER A 203 35.09 7.35 23.81
C SER A 203 35.10 6.77 25.23
N LEU A 204 35.06 5.44 25.37
CA LEU A 204 35.06 4.77 26.66
C LEU A 204 36.44 4.85 27.30
N THR A 205 36.53 5.53 28.43
CA THR A 205 37.79 5.69 29.17
C THR A 205 37.94 4.70 30.33
N HIS A 206 36.82 4.23 30.90
CA HIS A 206 36.82 3.41 32.10
C HIS A 206 35.69 2.37 32.07
N ILE A 207 35.95 1.21 32.66
CA ILE A 207 34.95 0.17 32.91
C ILE A 207 34.69 0.13 34.42
N CYS A 208 33.42 0.30 34.81
CA CYS A 208 33.00 0.20 36.21
C CYS A 208 32.41 -1.20 36.45
N VAL A 209 32.89 -1.89 37.50
CA VAL A 209 32.31 -3.15 37.99
C VAL A 209 31.63 -2.84 39.31
N ALA A 210 30.32 -3.08 39.38
CA ALA A 210 29.50 -2.82 40.55
C ALA A 210 28.56 -4.00 40.81
N ASP A 211 28.21 -4.24 42.07
CA ASP A 211 27.30 -5.32 42.48
C ASP A 211 25.81 -5.00 42.20
N TYR A 212 25.53 -3.84 41.60
CA TYR A 212 24.19 -3.39 41.23
C TYR A 212 24.14 -3.02 39.75
N LEU A 213 23.00 -3.31 39.10
CA LEU A 213 22.79 -3.02 37.69
C LEU A 213 22.39 -1.55 37.51
N PRO A 214 23.18 -0.73 36.78
CA PRO A 214 22.79 0.65 36.50
C PRO A 214 21.56 0.68 35.61
N ILE A 215 20.52 1.40 36.05
CA ILE A 215 19.32 1.63 35.25
C ILE A 215 19.52 2.92 34.44
N SER A 216 19.51 2.80 33.11
CA SER A 216 19.54 3.94 32.19
C SER A 216 18.17 4.12 31.54
N VAL A 217 17.77 5.37 31.35
CA VAL A 217 16.58 5.75 30.58
C VAL A 217 17.02 6.71 29.50
N PHE A 218 16.74 6.37 28.23
CA PHE A 218 17.20 7.12 27.05
C PHE A 218 18.73 7.35 27.00
N GLY A 219 19.54 6.37 27.40
CA GLY A 219 21.01 6.46 27.35
C GLY A 219 21.65 7.33 28.43
N ALA A 220 20.84 7.96 29.30
CA ALA A 220 21.33 8.67 30.47
C ALA A 220 21.18 7.81 31.74
N PRO A 221 22.13 7.84 32.69
CA PRO A 221 21.96 7.17 33.98
C PRO A 221 20.84 7.84 34.76
N LEU A 222 19.92 7.05 35.31
CA LEU A 222 18.82 7.59 36.11
C LEU A 222 19.39 8.19 37.41
N PRO A 223 19.09 9.46 37.74
CA PRO A 223 19.54 10.05 39.00
C PRO A 223 18.95 9.27 40.17
N LEU A 224 19.75 9.08 41.23
CA LEU A 224 19.31 8.41 42.45
C LEU A 224 18.17 9.21 43.08
N LEU A 225 16.94 8.70 42.94
CA LEU A 225 15.78 9.29 43.57
C LEU A 225 15.88 9.12 45.09
N PRO A 226 15.60 10.15 45.88
CA PRO A 226 15.54 9.98 47.33
C PRO A 226 14.43 8.99 47.67
N LYS A 227 14.68 8.08 48.61
CA LYS A 227 13.74 7.01 49.01
C LYS A 227 12.36 7.50 49.45
N ASN A 228 12.24 8.80 49.75
CA ASN A 228 11.02 9.46 50.22
C ASN A 228 10.43 10.44 49.19
N ALA A 229 10.82 10.36 47.91
CA ALA A 229 10.25 11.21 46.86
C ALA A 229 8.77 10.86 46.64
N ILE A 230 7.88 11.66 47.24
CA ILE A 230 6.45 11.69 46.89
C ILE A 230 6.36 12.55 45.63
N PHE A 231 6.11 11.91 44.49
CA PHE A 231 5.80 12.62 43.25
C PHE A 231 4.38 13.23 43.36
N PRO A 232 4.18 14.51 42.98
CA PRO A 232 2.88 15.18 43.00
C PRO A 232 1.90 14.62 41.95
#